data_AF-A0A6M3X872-F1
#
_entry.id   AF-A0A6M3X872-F1
#
_cell.length_a   1.000
_cell.length_b   1.000
_cell.length_c   1.000
_cell.angle_alpha   90.00
_cell.angle_beta   90.00
_cell.angle_gamma   90.00
#
_symmetry.space_group_name_H-M   'P 1'
#
loop_
_entity.id
_entity.type
_entity.pdbx_description
1 polymer ?
#
loop_
_entity_poly.entity_id
_entity_poly.type
_entity_poly.pdbx_seq_one_letter_code
_entity_poly.pdbx_strand_id
1 'polypeptide(L)'
;MGRYYNGDIKGKFWFEVQSSDDADFFGVRGTEPSILDYYFDEDDLPKVKEGIEKCEQVLGSFKERLDNFFEDKNGYNNEMIEDELKIGSEKVKELLEWYARLNLGEKIAKCIEENGQCAFGAEL
;
A
#
# COMPACT_ATOMS: atom_id res chain seq x y z
N MET A 1 -3.40 -24.99 -17.09
CA MET A 1 -2.63 -24.27 -16.05
C MET A 1 -2.67 -25.09 -14.77
N GLY A 2 -1.54 -25.37 -14.13
CA GLY A 2 -1.51 -26.13 -12.87
C GLY A 2 -0.49 -25.54 -11.92
N ARG A 3 -0.66 -25.78 -10.63
CA ARG A 3 0.23 -25.29 -9.57
C ARG A 3 1.37 -26.28 -9.35
N TYR A 4 2.60 -25.77 -9.23
CA TYR A 4 3.80 -26.56 -9.07
C TYR A 4 4.49 -26.20 -7.76
N TYR A 5 5.20 -27.17 -7.16
CA TYR A 5 6.11 -26.93 -6.06
C TYR A 5 7.52 -27.39 -6.47
N ASN A 6 8.53 -26.65 -6.04
CA ASN A 6 9.91 -26.82 -6.47
C ASN A 6 10.88 -26.45 -5.33
N GLY A 7 12.01 -27.13 -5.27
CA GLY A 7 13.00 -27.05 -4.19
C GLY A 7 13.77 -28.36 -4.11
N ASP A 8 13.99 -28.87 -2.89
CA ASP A 8 14.53 -30.22 -2.66
C ASP A 8 13.59 -31.32 -3.16
N ILE A 9 12.28 -31.04 -3.20
CA ILE A 9 11.28 -31.85 -3.88
C ILE A 9 10.62 -31.05 -5.00
N LYS A 10 10.21 -31.75 -6.05
CA LYS A 10 9.57 -31.16 -7.22
C LYS A 10 8.32 -31.95 -7.59
N GLY A 11 7.27 -31.25 -7.98
CA GLY A 11 6.04 -31.89 -8.40
C GLY A 11 4.95 -30.89 -8.76
N LYS A 12 3.74 -31.41 -8.90
CA LYS A 12 2.56 -30.67 -9.32
C LYS A 12 1.39 -31.05 -8.44
N PHE A 13 0.69 -30.05 -7.91
CA PHE A 13 -0.55 -30.27 -7.17
C PHE A 13 -1.65 -30.82 -8.09
N TRP A 14 -2.51 -31.69 -7.56
CA TRP A 14 -3.64 -32.22 -8.32
C TRP A 14 -4.65 -31.10 -8.62
N PHE A 15 -4.91 -30.89 -9.91
CA PHE A 15 -5.83 -29.85 -10.38
C PHE A 15 -7.22 -30.06 -9.78
N GLU A 16 -7.78 -29.00 -9.18
CA GLU A 16 -9.09 -29.00 -8.48
C GLU A 16 -9.23 -29.92 -7.26
N VAL A 17 -8.19 -30.67 -6.85
CA VAL A 17 -8.27 -31.63 -5.74
C VAL A 17 -7.42 -31.21 -4.54
N GLN A 18 -6.16 -30.83 -4.76
CA GLN A 18 -5.19 -30.61 -3.68
C GLN A 18 -4.90 -29.12 -3.49
N SER A 19 -5.00 -28.60 -2.26
CA SER A 19 -4.67 -27.21 -1.95
C SER A 19 -3.16 -26.93 -1.95
N SER A 20 -2.77 -25.65 -2.04
CA SER A 20 -1.35 -25.25 -1.95
C SER A 20 -0.80 -25.36 -0.53
N ASP A 21 -1.66 -25.20 0.47
CA ASP A 21 -1.39 -25.34 1.90
C ASP A 21 -1.50 -26.78 2.42
N ASP A 22 -1.69 -27.78 1.54
CA ASP A 22 -1.86 -29.20 1.94
C ASP A 22 -0.65 -29.78 2.68
N ALA A 23 0.51 -29.11 2.59
CA ALA A 23 1.66 -29.40 3.45
C ALA A 23 1.34 -29.27 4.95
N ASP A 24 0.35 -28.45 5.31
CA ASP A 24 -0.06 -28.19 6.68
C ASP A 24 -0.64 -29.43 7.36
N PHE A 25 -1.29 -30.30 6.58
CA PHE A 25 -1.80 -31.58 7.04
C PHE A 25 -0.69 -32.48 7.61
N PHE A 26 0.54 -32.34 7.11
CA PHE A 26 1.69 -33.13 7.54
C PHE A 26 2.37 -32.58 8.80
N GLY A 27 1.70 -31.66 9.52
CA GLY A 27 2.09 -31.21 10.86
C GLY A 27 2.97 -29.97 10.88
N VAL A 28 3.08 -29.25 9.75
CA VAL A 28 3.71 -27.93 9.68
C VAL A 28 2.65 -26.88 9.37
N ARG A 29 3.01 -25.60 9.36
CA ARG A 29 2.17 -24.54 8.82
C ARG A 29 2.98 -23.77 7.79
N GLY A 30 2.45 -23.63 6.58
CA GLY A 30 3.05 -22.83 5.54
C GLY A 30 3.22 -21.39 6.02
N THR A 31 4.39 -20.82 5.79
CA THR A 31 4.64 -19.41 6.06
C THR A 31 4.14 -18.60 4.88
N GLU A 32 3.05 -17.86 5.06
CA GLU A 32 2.63 -16.83 4.13
C GLU A 32 3.74 -15.76 4.05
N PRO A 33 4.01 -15.18 2.87
CA PRO A 33 5.10 -14.23 2.72
C PRO A 33 4.94 -13.08 3.71
N SER A 34 5.98 -12.79 4.49
CA SER A 34 5.98 -11.69 5.48
C SER A 34 6.18 -10.31 4.84
N ILE A 35 6.40 -10.29 3.52
CA ILE A 35 6.70 -9.09 2.73
C ILE A 35 5.80 -9.12 1.49
N LEU A 36 5.17 -7.99 1.20
CA LEU A 36 4.43 -7.72 -0.02
C LEU A 36 5.35 -6.98 -1.00
N ASP A 37 5.71 -7.60 -2.12
CA ASP A 37 6.47 -6.97 -3.19
C ASP A 37 5.55 -6.28 -4.20
N TYR A 38 5.75 -4.98 -4.40
CA TYR A 38 5.06 -4.16 -5.40
C TYR A 38 6.01 -3.86 -6.55
N TYR A 39 5.47 -3.88 -7.77
CA TYR A 39 6.16 -3.50 -8.99
C TYR A 39 5.24 -2.62 -9.84
N PHE A 40 5.73 -1.46 -10.25
CA PHE A 40 5.06 -0.50 -11.12
C PHE A 40 6.00 -0.10 -12.26
N ASP A 41 5.44 0.09 -13.44
CA ASP A 41 6.16 0.57 -14.62
C ASP A 41 5.45 1.78 -15.27
N GLU A 42 5.97 2.26 -16.39
CA GLU A 42 5.42 3.42 -17.10
C GLU A 42 3.95 3.23 -17.54
N ASP A 43 3.51 2.01 -17.84
CA ASP A 43 2.12 1.72 -18.21
C ASP A 43 1.16 1.84 -17.01
N ASP A 44 1.67 1.71 -15.78
CA ASP A 44 0.90 1.90 -14.56
C ASP A 44 0.87 3.34 -14.05
N LEU A 45 1.77 4.21 -14.54
CA LEU A 45 1.78 5.64 -14.22
C LEU A 45 0.41 6.34 -14.36
N PRO A 46 -0.40 6.13 -15.43
CA PRO A 46 -1.74 6.72 -15.51
C PRO A 46 -2.64 6.26 -14.35
N LYS A 47 -2.61 4.99 -13.97
CA LYS A 47 -3.43 4.47 -12.85
C LYS A 47 -2.99 5.06 -11.51
N VAL A 48 -1.69 5.22 -11.31
CA VAL A 48 -1.13 5.88 -10.12
C VAL A 48 -1.60 7.33 -10.07
N LYS A 49 -1.56 8.05 -11.19
CA LYS A 49 -2.04 9.44 -11.30
C LYS A 49 -3.56 9.56 -11.05
N GLU A 50 -4.37 8.63 -11.55
CA GLU A 50 -5.81 8.56 -11.24
C GLU A 50 -6.05 8.34 -9.74
N GLY A 51 -5.25 7.47 -9.10
CA GLY A 51 -5.29 7.24 -7.66
C GLY A 51 -4.93 8.50 -6.85
N ILE A 52 -3.89 9.22 -7.27
CA ILE A 52 -3.48 10.51 -6.70
C ILE A 52 -4.61 11.53 -6.82
N GLU A 53 -5.18 11.72 -8.01
CA GLU A 53 -6.25 12.68 -8.25
C GLU A 53 -7.48 12.38 -7.37
N LYS A 54 -7.83 11.10 -7.21
CA LYS A 54 -8.90 10.70 -6.30
C LYS A 54 -8.59 11.07 -4.85
N CYS A 55 -7.35 10.90 -4.40
CA CYS A 55 -6.95 11.32 -3.06
C CYS A 55 -7.05 12.84 -2.90
N GLU A 56 -6.61 13.61 -3.90
CA GLU A 56 -6.72 15.07 -3.90
C GLU A 56 -8.18 15.54 -3.88
N GLN A 57 -9.08 14.89 -4.62
CA GLN A 57 -10.50 15.20 -4.60
C GLN A 57 -11.15 14.94 -3.23
N VAL A 58 -10.77 13.83 -2.56
CA VAL A 58 -11.30 13.50 -1.23
C VAL A 58 -10.75 14.43 -0.16
N LEU A 59 -9.45 14.74 -0.21
CA LEU A 59 -8.82 15.67 0.73
C LEU A 59 -9.31 17.11 0.50
N GLY A 60 -9.51 17.51 -0.75
CA GLY A 60 -9.98 18.84 -1.14
C GLY A 60 -9.22 19.96 -0.41
N SER A 61 -9.95 20.87 0.22
CA SER A 61 -9.38 21.97 0.99
C SER A 61 -8.61 21.56 2.25
N PHE A 62 -8.71 20.30 2.69
CA PHE A 62 -7.93 19.80 3.83
C PHE A 62 -6.49 19.46 3.44
N LYS A 63 -6.19 19.20 2.15
CA LYS A 63 -4.82 18.90 1.69
C LYS A 63 -3.86 20.03 2.08
N GLU A 64 -4.11 21.25 1.63
CA GLU A 64 -3.24 22.40 1.92
C GLU A 64 -3.08 22.66 3.43
N ARG A 65 -4.13 22.43 4.22
CA ARG A 65 -4.07 22.61 5.68
C ARG A 65 -3.18 21.55 6.34
N LEU A 66 -3.25 20.31 5.85
CA LEU A 66 -2.39 19.21 6.30
C LEU A 66 -0.94 19.42 5.84
N ASP A 67 -0.70 19.81 4.59
CA ASP A 67 0.63 20.16 4.07
C ASP A 67 1.29 21.23 4.96
N ASN A 68 0.61 22.35 5.20
CA ASN A 68 1.12 23.40 6.09
C ASN A 68 1.37 22.91 7.53
N PHE A 69 0.52 22.03 8.05
CA PHE A 69 0.67 21.47 9.40
C PHE A 69 1.89 20.55 9.51
N PHE A 70 2.16 19.74 8.48
CA PHE A 70 3.27 18.78 8.46
C PHE A 70 4.59 19.38 7.97
N GLU A 71 4.58 20.51 7.26
CA GLU A 71 5.81 21.23 6.86
C GLU A 71 6.56 21.80 8.08
N ASP A 72 5.82 22.30 9.08
CA ASP A 72 6.39 22.97 10.25
C ASP A 72 6.66 22.02 11.44
N LYS A 73 5.99 20.85 11.49
CA LYS A 73 6.01 19.97 12.67
C LYS A 73 6.68 18.61 12.41
N ASN A 74 7.68 18.29 13.23
CA ASN A 74 8.37 16.99 13.27
C ASN A 74 7.57 15.86 13.98
N GLY A 75 6.28 16.07 14.23
CA GLY A 75 5.43 15.09 14.93
C GLY A 75 4.02 15.63 15.16
N TYR A 76 3.09 14.71 15.36
CA TYR A 76 1.69 15.05 15.58
C TYR A 76 1.03 14.07 16.55
N ASN A 77 -0.07 14.52 17.15
CA ASN A 77 -1.09 13.65 17.73
C ASN A 77 -2.43 13.98 17.07
N ASN A 78 -3.43 13.11 17.24
CA ASN A 78 -4.74 13.33 16.63
C ASN A 78 -5.40 14.62 17.15
N GLU A 79 -5.24 14.94 18.44
CA GLU A 79 -5.82 16.13 19.07
C GLU A 79 -5.34 17.44 18.45
N MET A 80 -4.06 17.52 18.06
CA MET A 80 -3.50 18.69 17.37
C MET A 80 -4.16 18.92 16.01
N ILE A 81 -4.45 17.83 15.29
CA ILE A 81 -5.09 17.92 13.97
C ILE A 81 -6.58 18.21 14.12
N GLU A 82 -7.23 17.67 15.15
CA GLU A 82 -8.61 18.01 15.49
C GLU A 82 -8.77 19.50 15.78
N ASP A 83 -7.86 20.08 16.58
CA ASP A 83 -7.89 21.50 16.93
C ASP A 83 -7.56 22.40 15.73
N GLU A 84 -6.52 22.03 14.96
CA GLU A 84 -6.13 22.75 13.75
C GLU A 84 -7.27 22.75 12.73
N LEU A 85 -7.80 21.57 12.39
CA LEU A 85 -8.81 21.42 11.35
C LEU A 85 -10.23 21.71 11.81
N LYS A 86 -10.46 21.76 13.13
CA LYS A 86 -11.77 21.87 13.80
C LYS A 86 -12.76 20.79 13.36
N ILE A 87 -12.28 19.55 13.34
CA ILE A 87 -13.05 18.36 12.96
C ILE A 87 -12.95 17.29 14.05
N GLY A 88 -13.90 16.36 14.08
CA GLY A 88 -13.89 15.25 15.05
C GLY A 88 -12.87 14.15 14.73
N SER A 89 -12.51 13.37 15.74
CA SER A 89 -11.41 12.37 15.69
C SER A 89 -11.59 11.32 14.61
N GLU A 90 -12.83 10.88 14.35
CA GLU A 90 -13.13 9.93 13.27
C GLU A 90 -12.77 10.50 11.90
N LYS A 91 -13.10 11.77 11.66
CA LYS A 91 -12.79 12.46 10.40
C LYS A 91 -11.29 12.75 10.26
N VAL A 92 -10.59 13.00 11.36
CA VAL A 92 -9.11 13.11 11.36
C VAL A 92 -8.48 11.81 10.88
N LYS A 93 -8.89 10.66 11.42
CA LYS A 93 -8.35 9.35 11.01
C LYS A 93 -8.59 9.09 9.53
N GLU A 94 -9.80 9.35 9.05
CA GLU A 94 -10.15 9.19 7.64
C GLU A 94 -9.28 10.09 6.75
N LEU A 95 -9.15 11.38 7.08
CA LEU A 95 -8.31 12.31 6.30
C LEU A 95 -6.84 11.92 6.32
N LEU A 96 -6.31 11.48 7.47
CA LEU A 96 -4.92 11.02 7.57
C LEU A 96 -4.65 9.79 6.72
N GLU A 97 -5.61 8.86 6.64
CA GLU A 97 -5.51 7.70 5.76
C GLU A 97 -5.42 8.14 4.29
N TRP A 98 -6.28 9.05 3.85
CA TRP A 98 -6.23 9.59 2.49
C TRP A 98 -4.96 10.39 2.21
N TYR A 99 -4.47 11.16 3.19
CA TYR A 99 -3.23 11.92 3.07
C TYR A 99 -2.00 11.02 2.99
N ALA A 100 -1.95 9.94 3.77
CA ALA A 100 -0.90 8.92 3.67
C ALA A 100 -0.92 8.21 2.31
N ARG A 101 -2.11 7.89 1.78
CA ARG A 101 -2.27 7.33 0.43
C ARG A 101 -1.75 8.28 -0.65
N LEU A 102 -2.08 9.57 -0.56
CA LEU A 102 -1.58 10.59 -1.47
C LEU A 102 -0.05 10.62 -1.47
N ASN A 103 0.56 10.71 -0.29
CA ASN A 103 2.01 10.78 -0.15
C ASN A 103 2.73 9.53 -0.71
N LEU A 104 2.15 8.34 -0.49
CA LEU A 104 2.65 7.10 -1.08
C LEU A 104 2.52 7.12 -2.61
N GLY A 105 1.36 7.51 -3.14
CA GLY A 105 1.11 7.61 -4.57
C GLY A 105 2.10 8.56 -5.27
N GLU A 106 2.31 9.76 -4.71
CA GLU A 106 3.27 10.74 -5.23
C GLU A 106 4.70 10.20 -5.26
N LYS A 107 5.12 9.44 -4.23
CA LYS A 107 6.43 8.78 -4.22
C LYS A 107 6.57 7.71 -5.30
N ILE A 108 5.52 6.90 -5.50
CA ILE A 108 5.50 5.88 -6.55
C ILE A 108 5.57 6.55 -7.93
N ALA A 109 4.72 7.53 -8.19
CA ALA A 109 4.70 8.28 -9.45
C ALA A 109 6.06 8.91 -9.74
N LYS A 110 6.65 9.60 -8.77
CA LYS A 110 7.99 10.19 -8.90
C LYS A 110 9.05 9.14 -9.21
N CYS A 111 9.01 7.99 -8.53
CA CYS A 111 9.98 6.92 -8.77
C CYS A 111 9.87 6.33 -10.19
N ILE A 112 8.65 6.16 -10.70
CA ILE A 112 8.41 5.76 -12.10
C ILE A 112 8.90 6.84 -13.06
N GLU A 113 8.60 8.12 -12.80
CA GLU A 113 9.02 9.23 -13.67
C GLU A 113 10.56 9.41 -13.71
N GLU A 114 11.27 9.11 -12.62
CA GLU A 114 12.74 9.20 -12.56
C GLU A 114 13.45 7.96 -13.13
N ASN A 115 12.91 6.75 -12.93
CA ASN A 115 13.61 5.50 -13.23
C ASN A 115 12.93 4.62 -14.29
N GLY A 116 11.75 5.00 -14.78
CA GLY A 116 10.88 4.20 -15.66
C GLY A 116 10.12 3.07 -14.92
N GLN A 117 10.48 2.77 -13.67
CA GLN A 117 9.85 1.72 -12.87
C GLN A 117 10.05 1.97 -11.38
N CYS A 118 9.13 1.45 -10.56
CA CYS A 118 9.18 1.52 -9.11
C CYS A 118 8.89 0.13 -8.53
N ALA A 119 9.82 -0.41 -7.75
CA ALA A 119 9.63 -1.67 -7.06
C ALA A 119 10.01 -1.53 -5.59
N PHE A 120 9.18 -2.03 -4.68
CA PHE A 120 9.44 -1.99 -3.24
C PHE A 120 8.72 -3.12 -2.51
N GLY A 121 9.34 -3.61 -1.43
CA GLY A 121 8.72 -4.54 -0.49
C GLY A 121 8.12 -3.79 0.69
N ALA A 122 6.97 -4.25 1.19
CA ALA A 122 6.33 -3.76 2.40
C ALA A 122 6.18 -4.91 3.41
N GLU A 123 6.62 -4.71 4.64
CA GLU A 123 6.39 -5.67 5.72
C GLU A 123 4.90 -5.71 6.10
N LEU A 124 4.41 -6.91 6.45
CA LEU A 124 3.05 -7.20 6.89
C LEU A 124 2.84 -7.03 8.39
#